data_AF-T1C118-F1
#
_entry.id   AF-T1C118-F1
#
_cell.length_a   1.000
_cell.length_b   1.000
_cell.length_c   1.000
_cell.angle_alpha   90.00
_cell.angle_beta   90.00
_cell.angle_gamma   90.00
#
_symmetry.space_group_name_H-M   'P 1'
#
loop_
_entity.id
_entity.type
_entity.pdbx_description
1 polymer ?
#
loop_
_entity_poly.entity_id
_entity_poly.type
_entity_poly.pdbx_seq_one_letter_code
_entity_poly.pdbx_strand_id
1 'polypeptide(L)'
;MVLAGLWFGLGLLSKYTMVLLGPLLLLYLLLAPRHRHWLRRPALYISALAAVLLFTPVILWNRSHDWASFRFQWHHGMEAHQFSPLFGLSDYIGGQTGVMTPVVYLILLAAAVWGVREIRRNRDTPILYFWITSYPILLFFAYSSLKAKVEANWPVEGYLGAFLVAGAMVSSWSFRPLLLRTAMAGVGLGL
;
A
#
# COMPACT_ATOMS: atom_id res chain seq x y z
N MET A 1 19.61 7.00 -2.02
CA MET A 1 18.61 7.18 -3.10
C MET A 1 18.73 6.09 -4.15
N VAL A 2 19.88 5.90 -4.81
CA VAL A 2 20.05 4.84 -5.84
C VAL A 2 19.64 3.45 -5.35
N LEU A 3 20.04 3.07 -4.13
CA LEU A 3 19.60 1.81 -3.52
C LEU A 3 18.07 1.67 -3.44
N ALA A 4 17.34 2.75 -3.15
CA ALA A 4 15.88 2.72 -3.13
C ALA A 4 15.29 2.49 -4.54
N GLY A 5 15.93 3.06 -5.58
CA GLY A 5 15.62 2.76 -6.97
C GLY A 5 15.86 1.29 -7.33
N LEU A 6 16.99 0.72 -6.89
CA LEU A 6 17.29 -0.69 -7.09
C LEU A 6 16.27 -1.60 -6.38
N TRP A 7 15.94 -1.33 -5.12
CA TRP A 7 14.91 -2.07 -4.38
C TRP A 7 13.52 -1.94 -5.02
N PHE A 8 13.17 -0.76 -5.53
CA PHE A 8 11.94 -0.57 -6.28
C PHE A 8 11.92 -1.39 -7.58
N GLY A 9 13.02 -1.39 -8.33
CA GLY A 9 13.20 -2.23 -9.53
C GLY A 9 13.10 -3.73 -9.24
N LEU A 10 13.75 -4.21 -8.18
CA LEU A 10 13.62 -5.59 -7.71
C LEU A 10 12.18 -5.93 -7.32
N GLY A 11 11.50 -5.02 -6.64
CA GLY A 11 10.08 -5.19 -6.32
C GLY A 11 9.19 -5.32 -7.57
N LEU A 12 9.45 -4.52 -8.62
CA LEU A 12 8.75 -4.65 -9.90
C LEU A 12 9.00 -6.02 -10.56
N LEU A 13 10.21 -6.55 -10.46
CA LEU A 13 10.55 -7.90 -10.94
C LEU A 13 9.84 -9.00 -10.12
N SER A 14 9.60 -8.78 -8.82
CA SER A 14 8.90 -9.73 -7.96
C SER A 14 7.37 -9.70 -8.16
N LYS A 15 6.76 -8.52 -8.22
CA LYS A 15 5.29 -8.36 -8.35
C LYS A 15 4.95 -7.03 -9.02
N TYR A 16 4.16 -7.06 -10.09
CA TYR A 16 3.81 -5.84 -10.84
C TYR A 16 3.03 -4.80 -10.02
N THR A 17 2.35 -5.22 -8.94
CA THR A 17 1.63 -4.30 -8.04
C THR A 17 2.56 -3.29 -7.38
N MET A 18 3.87 -3.56 -7.31
CA MET A 18 4.88 -2.60 -6.87
C MET A 18 4.84 -1.29 -7.67
N VAL A 19 4.36 -1.31 -8.92
CA VAL A 19 4.20 -0.10 -9.74
C VAL A 19 3.34 0.98 -9.07
N LEU A 20 2.39 0.59 -8.22
CA LEU A 20 1.50 1.51 -7.49
C LEU A 20 2.29 2.43 -6.54
N LEU A 21 3.40 1.97 -5.99
CA LEU A 21 4.19 2.74 -5.03
C LEU A 21 4.87 3.96 -5.68
N GLY A 22 5.22 3.89 -6.97
CA GLY A 22 5.89 4.99 -7.68
C GLY A 22 5.08 6.30 -7.68
N PRO A 23 3.84 6.31 -8.21
CA PRO A 23 2.94 7.47 -8.15
C PRO A 23 2.64 7.93 -6.71
N LEU A 24 2.56 7.01 -5.75
CA LEU A 24 2.30 7.34 -4.34
C LEU A 24 3.49 8.04 -3.69
N LEU A 25 4.72 7.62 -3.97
CA LEU A 25 5.92 8.32 -3.52
C LEU A 25 6.03 9.72 -4.13
N LEU A 26 5.68 9.88 -5.41
CA LEU A 26 5.61 11.19 -6.05
C LEU A 26 4.53 12.06 -5.38
N LEU A 27 3.34 11.51 -5.14
CA LEU A 27 2.26 12.20 -4.43
C LEU A 27 2.68 12.63 -3.02
N TYR A 28 3.38 11.77 -2.28
CA TYR A 28 3.96 12.13 -0.98
C TYR A 28 4.91 13.33 -1.09
N LEU A 29 5.86 13.30 -2.03
CA LEU A 29 6.80 14.41 -2.22
C LEU A 29 6.10 15.71 -2.61
N LEU A 30 4.99 15.64 -3.36
CA LEU A 30 4.17 16.80 -3.69
C LEU A 30 3.38 17.32 -2.48
N LEU A 31 2.89 16.44 -1.62
CA LEU A 31 2.04 16.80 -0.47
C LEU A 31 2.83 17.20 0.79
N ALA A 32 4.08 16.78 0.95
CA ALA A 32 4.92 17.07 2.11
C ALA A 32 5.89 18.25 1.83
N PRO A 33 5.58 19.49 2.27
CA PRO A 33 6.36 20.68 1.91
C PRO A 33 7.86 20.55 2.19
N ARG A 34 8.23 19.98 3.34
CA ARG A 34 9.63 19.80 3.75
C ARG A 34 10.42 18.89 2.81
N HIS A 35 9.75 17.94 2.12
CA HIS A 35 10.41 16.95 1.27
C HIS A 35 10.35 17.28 -0.23
N ARG A 36 9.59 18.31 -0.64
CA ARG A 36 9.50 18.75 -2.05
C ARG A 36 10.85 19.04 -2.72
N HIS A 37 11.86 19.44 -1.93
CA HIS A 37 13.19 19.71 -2.46
C HIS A 37 13.82 18.48 -3.15
N TRP A 38 13.42 17.26 -2.79
CA TRP A 38 13.87 16.04 -3.47
C TRP A 38 13.46 15.96 -4.94
N LEU A 39 12.36 16.61 -5.33
CA LEU A 39 11.92 16.70 -6.73
C LEU A 39 12.94 17.44 -7.60
N ARG A 40 13.80 18.28 -7.01
CA ARG A 40 14.86 18.98 -7.75
C ARG A 40 16.20 18.24 -7.72
N ARG A 41 16.29 17.12 -7.00
CA ARG A 41 17.55 16.39 -6.83
C ARG A 41 17.72 15.38 -7.95
N PRO A 42 18.85 15.41 -8.70
CA PRO A 42 19.15 14.41 -9.74
C PRO A 42 19.07 12.97 -9.21
N ALA A 43 19.42 12.77 -7.94
CA ALA A 43 19.39 11.46 -7.29
C ALA A 43 18.02 10.77 -7.35
N LEU A 44 16.91 11.51 -7.31
CA LEU A 44 15.56 10.94 -7.46
C LEU A 44 15.38 10.32 -8.85
N TYR A 45 15.74 11.07 -9.88
CA TYR A 45 15.62 10.65 -11.28
C TYR A 45 16.59 9.52 -11.63
N ILE A 46 17.83 9.56 -11.12
CA ILE A 46 18.79 8.46 -11.27
C ILE A 46 18.23 7.17 -10.64
N SER A 47 17.55 7.28 -9.49
CA SER A 47 16.93 6.13 -8.83
C SER A 47 15.75 5.57 -9.64
N ALA A 48 14.91 6.44 -10.20
CA ALA A 48 13.83 6.03 -11.09
C ALA A 48 14.36 5.36 -12.36
N LEU A 49 15.41 5.92 -12.97
CA LEU A 49 16.09 5.33 -14.13
C LEU A 49 16.67 3.96 -13.79
N ALA A 50 17.34 3.81 -12.64
CA ALA A 50 17.87 2.53 -12.20
C ALA A 50 16.77 1.46 -12.05
N ALA A 51 15.60 1.84 -11.51
CA ALA A 51 14.46 0.92 -11.40
C ALA A 51 13.93 0.49 -12.79
N VAL A 52 13.79 1.42 -13.73
CA VAL A 52 13.36 1.13 -15.10
C VAL A 52 14.36 0.24 -15.82
N LEU A 53 15.67 0.49 -15.66
CA LEU A 53 16.72 -0.34 -16.23
C LEU A 53 16.67 -1.77 -15.67
N LEU A 54 16.47 -1.93 -14.37
CA LEU A 54 16.28 -3.26 -13.75
C LEU A 54 15.03 -3.97 -14.28
N PHE A 55 13.94 -3.24 -14.52
CA PHE A 55 12.68 -3.81 -15.01
C PHE A 55 12.65 -3.99 -16.55
N THR A 56 13.67 -3.48 -17.26
CA THR A 56 13.74 -3.51 -18.73
C THR A 56 13.62 -4.93 -19.33
N PRO A 57 14.23 -5.99 -18.76
CA PRO A 57 14.07 -7.34 -19.30
C PRO A 57 12.61 -7.80 -19.39
N VAL A 58 11.77 -7.43 -18.41
CA VAL A 58 10.32 -7.75 -18.42
C VAL A 58 9.59 -7.00 -19.53
N ILE A 59 9.94 -5.73 -19.74
CA ILE A 59 9.34 -4.89 -20.80
C ILE A 59 9.70 -5.46 -22.17
N LEU A 60 10.98 -5.78 -22.41
CA LEU A 60 11.44 -6.30 -23.70
C LEU A 60 10.84 -7.67 -23.99
N TRP A 61 10.79 -8.55 -23.00
CA TRP A 61 10.15 -9.85 -23.15
C TRP A 61 8.65 -9.71 -23.44
N ASN A 62 7.92 -8.86 -22.70
CA ASN A 62 6.50 -8.64 -22.97
C ASN A 62 6.27 -8.06 -24.36
N ARG A 63 7.11 -7.12 -24.82
CA ARG A 63 7.01 -6.56 -26.17
C ARG A 63 7.11 -7.63 -27.26
N SER A 64 7.98 -8.63 -27.10
CA SER A 64 8.12 -9.73 -28.06
C SER A 64 7.06 -10.83 -27.92
N HIS A 65 6.20 -10.76 -26.91
CA HIS A 65 5.14 -11.73 -26.61
C HIS A 65 3.78 -11.04 -26.48
N ASP A 66 3.51 -10.03 -27.32
CA ASP A 66 2.20 -9.34 -27.40
C ASP A 66 1.67 -8.80 -26.06
N TRP A 67 2.57 -8.43 -25.17
CA TRP A 67 2.28 -7.96 -23.81
C TRP A 67 1.54 -8.98 -22.94
N ALA A 68 1.78 -10.28 -23.17
CA ALA A 68 1.06 -11.39 -22.54
C ALA A 68 0.89 -11.24 -21.02
N SER A 69 1.98 -10.98 -20.28
CA SER A 69 1.90 -10.87 -18.81
C SER A 69 1.14 -9.61 -18.37
N PHE A 70 1.33 -8.48 -19.04
CA PHE A 70 0.60 -7.24 -18.68
C PHE A 70 -0.89 -7.34 -19.00
N ARG A 71 -1.25 -7.95 -20.15
CA ARG A 71 -2.65 -8.24 -20.51
C ARG A 71 -3.29 -9.17 -19.49
N PHE A 72 -2.62 -10.25 -19.13
CA PHE A 72 -3.11 -11.18 -18.11
C PHE A 72 -3.44 -10.44 -16.80
N GLN A 73 -2.55 -9.56 -16.34
CA GLN A 73 -2.72 -8.84 -15.07
C GLN A 73 -3.86 -7.82 -15.12
N TRP A 74 -4.03 -7.17 -16.28
CA TRP A 74 -5.16 -6.29 -16.52
C TRP A 74 -6.50 -7.03 -16.54
N HIS A 75 -6.59 -8.11 -17.32
CA HIS A 75 -7.79 -8.95 -17.41
C HIS A 75 -8.14 -9.55 -16.05
N HIS A 76 -7.14 -10.06 -15.32
CA HIS A 76 -7.37 -10.73 -14.04
C HIS A 76 -7.80 -9.77 -12.92
N GLY A 77 -7.28 -8.52 -12.89
CA GLY A 77 -7.50 -7.60 -11.78
C GLY A 77 -8.44 -6.42 -12.05
N MET A 78 -8.67 -6.02 -13.31
CA MET A 78 -9.32 -4.73 -13.61
C MET A 78 -10.43 -4.80 -14.66
N GLU A 79 -10.53 -5.91 -15.40
CA GLU A 79 -11.64 -6.12 -16.33
C GLU A 79 -12.90 -6.52 -15.59
N ALA A 80 -14.01 -5.84 -15.92
CA ALA A 80 -15.30 -6.13 -15.32
C ALA A 80 -15.84 -7.45 -15.87
N HIS A 81 -16.02 -8.42 -14.99
CA HIS A 81 -16.69 -9.68 -15.32
C HIS A 81 -18.19 -9.58 -15.01
N GLN A 82 -19.00 -10.56 -15.41
CA GLN A 82 -20.42 -10.66 -15.03
C GLN A 82 -20.57 -10.95 -13.53
N PHE A 83 -20.20 -9.98 -12.71
CA PHE A 83 -20.00 -10.12 -11.28
C PHE A 83 -20.72 -8.99 -10.55
N SER A 84 -21.36 -9.31 -9.43
CA SER A 84 -22.03 -8.30 -8.60
C SER A 84 -20.97 -7.45 -7.90
N PRO A 85 -20.89 -6.12 -8.15
CA PRO A 85 -19.90 -5.26 -7.50
C PRO A 85 -20.02 -5.26 -5.98
N LEU A 86 -21.25 -5.34 -5.46
CA LEU A 86 -21.52 -5.41 -4.02
C LEU A 86 -20.99 -6.71 -3.41
N PHE A 87 -21.20 -7.83 -4.10
CA PHE A 87 -20.65 -9.11 -3.66
C PHE A 87 -19.12 -9.06 -3.64
N GLY A 88 -18.50 -8.53 -4.69
CA GLY A 88 -17.04 -8.36 -4.76
C GLY A 88 -16.44 -7.50 -3.66
N LEU A 89 -17.07 -6.36 -3.36
CA LEU A 89 -16.67 -5.52 -2.23
C LEU A 89 -16.86 -6.24 -0.89
N SER A 90 -17.97 -6.96 -0.71
CA SER A 90 -18.21 -7.71 0.52
C SER A 90 -17.22 -8.86 0.72
N ASP A 91 -16.85 -9.56 -0.36
CA ASP A 91 -15.84 -10.62 -0.37
C ASP A 91 -14.47 -10.05 -0.05
N TYR A 92 -14.11 -8.90 -0.65
CA TYR A 92 -12.89 -8.18 -0.32
C TYR A 92 -12.82 -7.80 1.16
N ILE A 93 -13.86 -7.14 1.69
CA ILE A 93 -13.92 -6.74 3.10
C ILE A 93 -13.86 -7.97 4.02
N GLY A 94 -14.59 -9.04 3.68
CA GLY A 94 -14.57 -10.31 4.41
C GLY A 94 -13.17 -10.94 4.42
N GLY A 95 -12.52 -11.01 3.27
CA GLY A 95 -11.15 -11.52 3.13
C GLY A 95 -10.14 -10.68 3.91
N GLN A 96 -10.21 -9.36 3.84
CA GLN A 96 -9.34 -8.47 4.61
C GLN A 96 -9.57 -8.61 6.12
N THR A 97 -10.83 -8.73 6.54
CA THR A 97 -11.22 -8.97 7.94
C THR A 97 -10.71 -10.32 8.43
N GLY A 98 -10.78 -11.36 7.59
CA GLY A 98 -10.28 -12.70 7.90
C GLY A 98 -8.76 -12.74 8.03
N VAL A 99 -8.04 -12.16 7.07
CA VAL A 99 -6.56 -12.15 7.06
C VAL A 99 -5.99 -11.34 8.22
N MET A 100 -6.58 -10.20 8.55
CA MET A 100 -6.09 -9.34 9.63
C MET A 100 -6.64 -9.73 11.01
N THR A 101 -7.70 -10.55 11.07
CA THR A 101 -8.65 -10.67 12.19
C THR A 101 -9.57 -9.45 12.35
N PRO A 102 -10.82 -9.63 12.83
CA PRO A 102 -11.77 -8.53 12.96
C PRO A 102 -11.28 -7.35 13.81
N VAL A 103 -10.61 -7.62 14.93
CA VAL A 103 -10.16 -6.58 15.86
C VAL A 103 -9.06 -5.72 15.23
N VAL A 104 -8.06 -6.34 14.64
CA VAL A 104 -6.95 -5.63 14.00
C VAL A 104 -7.46 -4.85 12.79
N TYR A 105 -8.37 -5.42 12.00
CA TYR A 105 -8.95 -4.72 10.85
C TYR A 105 -9.68 -3.44 11.28
N LEU A 106 -10.47 -3.48 12.36
CA LEU A 106 -11.11 -2.29 12.91
C LEU A 106 -10.09 -1.25 13.41
N ILE A 107 -8.99 -1.68 14.03
CA ILE A 107 -7.89 -0.78 14.45
C ILE A 107 -7.26 -0.10 13.22
N LEU A 108 -7.03 -0.84 12.14
CA LEU A 108 -6.46 -0.32 10.89
C LEU A 108 -7.40 0.68 10.20
N LEU A 109 -8.72 0.46 10.25
CA LEU A 109 -9.72 1.42 9.77
C LEU A 109 -9.76 2.69 10.63
N ALA A 110 -9.71 2.55 11.96
CA ALA A 110 -9.62 3.68 12.87
C ALA A 110 -8.33 4.50 12.64
N ALA A 111 -7.20 3.81 12.42
CA ALA A 111 -5.91 4.41 12.08
C ALA A 111 -5.96 5.17 10.76
N ALA A 112 -6.75 4.71 9.78
CA ALA A 112 -6.95 5.41 8.51
C ALA A 112 -7.55 6.81 8.75
N VAL A 113 -8.62 6.86 9.55
CA VAL A 113 -9.35 8.09 9.87
C VAL A 113 -8.50 9.00 10.77
N TRP A 114 -7.85 8.44 11.79
CA TRP A 114 -6.95 9.19 12.66
C TRP A 114 -5.77 9.79 11.89
N GLY A 115 -5.16 9.02 10.98
CA GLY A 115 -4.04 9.48 10.17
C GLY A 115 -4.39 10.68 9.29
N VAL A 116 -5.59 10.70 8.69
CA VAL A 116 -6.09 11.88 7.95
C VAL A 116 -6.17 13.12 8.85
N ARG A 117 -6.64 12.96 10.10
CA ARG A 117 -6.71 14.08 11.05
C ARG A 117 -5.31 14.60 11.38
N GLU A 118 -4.36 13.71 11.62
CA GLU A 118 -2.98 14.09 11.95
C GLU A 118 -2.28 14.81 10.79
N ILE A 119 -2.43 14.29 9.57
CA ILE A 119 -1.93 14.91 8.33
C ILE A 119 -2.50 16.31 8.11
N ARG A 120 -3.79 16.53 8.43
CA ARG A 120 -4.43 17.85 8.33
C ARG A 120 -3.85 18.85 9.33
N ARG A 121 -3.43 18.39 10.51
CA ARG A 121 -2.79 19.24 11.53
C ARG A 121 -1.37 19.61 11.15
N ASN A 122 -0.61 18.65 10.62
CA ASN A 122 0.76 18.86 10.20
C ASN A 122 1.08 18.00 8.97
N ARG A 123 1.28 18.63 7.80
CA ARG A 123 1.61 17.91 6.56
C ARG A 123 3.04 17.36 6.53
N ASP A 124 3.92 17.79 7.43
CA ASP A 124 5.28 17.27 7.53
C ASP A 124 5.40 16.10 8.53
N THR A 125 4.27 15.60 9.05
CA THR A 125 4.25 14.41 9.91
C THR A 125 4.74 13.16 9.15
N PRO A 126 5.50 12.25 9.79
CA PRO A 126 5.84 10.95 9.22
C PRO A 126 4.59 10.11 8.85
N ILE A 127 3.45 10.37 9.50
CA ILE A 127 2.17 9.71 9.19
C ILE A 127 1.77 9.90 7.73
N LEU A 128 2.09 11.04 7.11
CA LEU A 128 1.76 11.31 5.71
C LEU A 128 2.40 10.27 4.77
N TYR A 129 3.68 9.96 5.00
CA TYR A 129 4.41 8.98 4.20
C TYR A 129 3.73 7.61 4.30
N PHE A 130 3.59 7.08 5.53
CA PHE A 130 3.03 5.75 5.75
C PHE A 130 1.58 5.65 5.31
N TRP A 131 0.78 6.70 5.47
CA TRP A 131 -0.61 6.72 5.03
C TRP A 131 -0.71 6.68 3.51
N ILE A 132 0.05 7.52 2.80
CA ILE A 132 0.04 7.59 1.32
C ILE A 132 0.56 6.30 0.68
N THR A 133 1.57 5.66 1.25
CA THR A 133 2.12 4.41 0.69
C THR A 133 1.31 3.16 1.08
N SER A 134 0.16 3.32 1.75
CA SER A 134 -0.61 2.21 2.32
C SER A 134 -2.08 2.27 1.93
N TYR A 135 -2.83 3.23 2.47
CA TYR A 135 -4.29 3.28 2.31
C TYR A 135 -4.73 3.46 0.86
N PRO A 136 -4.06 4.26 0.01
CA PRO A 136 -4.34 4.27 -1.43
C PRO A 136 -4.19 2.91 -2.12
N ILE A 137 -3.26 2.05 -1.69
CA ILE A 137 -3.11 0.69 -2.23
C ILE A 137 -4.29 -0.18 -1.80
N LEU A 138 -4.67 -0.13 -0.52
CA LEU A 138 -5.84 -0.85 0.00
C LEU A 138 -7.14 -0.38 -0.69
N LEU A 139 -7.27 0.93 -0.96
CA LEU A 139 -8.41 1.50 -1.69
C LEU A 139 -8.38 1.12 -3.17
N PHE A 140 -7.20 1.03 -3.79
CA PHE A 140 -7.07 0.53 -5.16
C PHE A 140 -7.61 -0.89 -5.29
N PHE A 141 -7.26 -1.78 -4.36
CA PHE A 141 -7.78 -3.15 -4.37
C PHE A 141 -9.27 -3.23 -4.01
N ALA A 142 -9.75 -2.40 -3.08
CA ALA A 142 -11.19 -2.27 -2.82
C ALA A 142 -11.97 -1.77 -4.04
N TYR A 143 -11.38 -0.91 -4.86
CA TYR A 143 -11.97 -0.47 -6.12
C TYR A 143 -11.91 -1.56 -7.20
N SER A 144 -10.77 -2.25 -7.32
CA SER A 144 -10.58 -3.40 -8.21
C SER A 144 -11.59 -4.53 -7.90
N SER A 145 -11.92 -4.73 -6.62
CA SER A 145 -12.90 -5.75 -6.19
C SER A 145 -14.32 -5.47 -6.66
N LEU A 146 -14.64 -4.24 -7.07
CA LEU A 146 -15.92 -3.90 -7.69
C LEU A 146 -16.03 -4.43 -9.13
N LYS A 147 -14.92 -4.82 -9.74
CA LYS A 147 -14.83 -5.24 -11.15
C LYS A 147 -14.49 -6.72 -11.30
N ALA A 148 -13.55 -7.21 -10.50
CA ALA A 148 -13.05 -8.57 -10.55
C ALA A 148 -12.83 -9.12 -9.14
N LYS A 149 -12.68 -10.43 -9.01
CA LYS A 149 -12.30 -11.04 -7.73
C LYS A 149 -10.88 -10.57 -7.35
N VAL A 150 -10.72 -10.14 -6.10
CA VAL A 150 -9.43 -9.78 -5.52
C VAL A 150 -9.11 -10.80 -4.44
N GLU A 151 -8.00 -11.54 -4.60
CA GLU A 151 -7.60 -12.50 -3.58
C GLU A 151 -7.17 -11.79 -2.30
N ALA A 152 -7.47 -12.39 -1.14
CA ALA A 152 -7.31 -11.75 0.15
C ALA A 152 -5.85 -11.32 0.45
N ASN A 153 -4.87 -12.00 -0.14
CA ASN A 153 -3.44 -11.69 0.01
C ASN A 153 -2.93 -10.60 -0.94
N TRP A 154 -3.69 -10.21 -1.97
CA TRP A 154 -3.22 -9.21 -2.95
C TRP A 154 -2.89 -7.85 -2.36
N PRO A 155 -3.65 -7.31 -1.38
CA PRO A 155 -3.40 -5.99 -0.81
C PRO A 155 -2.36 -5.99 0.32
N VAL A 156 -1.69 -7.12 0.59
CA VAL A 156 -0.86 -7.29 1.80
C VAL A 156 0.22 -6.22 1.94
N GLU A 157 0.82 -5.79 0.82
CA GLU A 157 1.79 -4.69 0.77
C GLU A 157 1.25 -3.36 1.32
N GLY A 158 -0.05 -3.10 1.17
CA GLY A 158 -0.72 -1.90 1.67
C GLY A 158 -0.86 -1.87 3.18
N TYR A 159 -0.68 -3.00 3.88
CA TYR A 159 -0.79 -3.03 5.34
C TYR A 159 0.49 -2.59 6.05
N LEU A 160 1.66 -2.62 5.40
CA LEU A 160 2.94 -2.32 6.05
C LEU A 160 2.96 -0.93 6.69
N GLY A 161 2.59 0.12 5.97
CA GLY A 161 2.49 1.45 6.56
C GLY A 161 1.19 1.66 7.34
N ALA A 162 0.10 0.94 7.04
CA ALA A 162 -1.13 1.01 7.82
C ALA A 162 -0.89 0.56 9.28
N PHE A 163 -0.09 -0.48 9.50
CA PHE A 163 0.34 -0.90 10.84
C PHE A 163 1.18 0.17 11.55
N LEU A 164 2.04 0.89 10.83
CA LEU A 164 2.84 1.98 11.42
C LEU A 164 1.96 3.16 11.81
N VAL A 165 0.94 3.50 11.01
CA VAL A 165 -0.06 4.51 11.37
C VAL A 165 -0.88 4.05 12.58
N ALA A 166 -1.28 2.77 12.63
CA ALA A 166 -2.01 2.21 13.76
C ALA A 166 -1.18 2.21 15.05
N GLY A 167 0.10 1.81 14.98
CA GLY A 167 1.02 1.86 16.11
C GLY A 167 1.21 3.27 16.64
N ALA A 168 1.33 4.27 15.75
CA ALA A 168 1.41 5.67 16.14
C ALA A 168 0.10 6.16 16.80
N MET A 169 -1.06 5.82 16.23
CA MET A 169 -2.37 6.15 16.81
C MET A 169 -2.49 5.57 18.21
N VAL A 170 -2.22 4.27 18.36
CA VAL A 170 -2.23 3.55 19.63
C VAL A 170 -1.30 4.26 20.60
N SER A 171 -0.03 4.51 20.25
CA SER A 171 0.94 5.17 21.14
C SER A 171 0.53 6.58 21.60
N SER A 172 -0.31 7.27 20.83
CA SER A 172 -0.85 8.59 21.19
C SER A 172 -1.95 8.52 22.26
N TRP A 173 -2.51 7.33 22.50
CA TRP A 173 -3.43 7.12 23.60
C TRP A 173 -2.62 7.07 24.89
N SER A 174 -2.98 7.89 25.87
CA SER A 174 -2.42 7.84 27.22
C SER A 174 -2.77 6.49 27.85
N PHE A 175 -1.98 5.46 27.57
CA PHE A 175 -2.25 4.12 28.08
C PHE A 175 -1.99 4.06 29.57
N ARG A 176 -3.04 3.72 30.33
CA ARG A 176 -2.85 3.08 31.62
C ARG A 176 -2.18 1.72 31.35
N PRO A 177 -1.09 1.35 32.05
CA PRO A 177 -0.23 0.21 31.72
C PRO A 177 -0.95 -1.16 31.66
N LEU A 178 -2.17 -1.26 32.19
CA LEU A 178 -3.01 -2.45 32.16
C LEU A 178 -3.55 -2.78 30.75
N LEU A 179 -3.90 -1.76 29.94
CA LEU A 179 -4.46 -1.95 28.59
C LEU A 179 -3.39 -2.37 27.56
N LEU A 180 -2.15 -1.91 27.74
CA LEU A 180 -1.00 -2.37 26.95
C LEU A 180 -0.72 -3.86 27.19
N ARG A 181 -0.87 -4.33 28.43
CA ARG A 181 -0.65 -5.74 28.78
C ARG A 181 -1.71 -6.66 28.18
N THR A 182 -2.97 -6.24 28.13
CA THR A 182 -4.04 -7.03 27.51
C THR A 182 -3.97 -7.03 25.98
N ALA A 183 -3.60 -5.91 25.35
CA ALA A 183 -3.39 -5.86 23.91
C ALA A 183 -2.17 -6.70 23.46
N MET A 184 -1.06 -6.65 24.21
CA MET A 184 0.11 -7.51 23.94
C MET A 184 -0.19 -8.99 24.17
N ALA A 185 -1.03 -9.33 25.16
CA ALA A 185 -1.48 -10.70 25.36
C ALA A 185 -2.36 -11.21 24.19
N GLY A 186 -3.17 -10.35 23.59
CA GLY A 186 -3.96 -10.71 22.39
C GLY A 186 -3.10 -10.95 21.15
N VAL A 187 -2.01 -10.19 20.97
CA VAL A 187 -1.04 -10.41 19.89
C VAL A 187 -0.24 -11.70 20.10
N GLY A 188 0.07 -12.05 21.36
CA GLY A 188 0.77 -13.29 21.72
C GLY A 188 -0.07 -14.57 21.58
N LEU A 189 -1.40 -14.46 21.45
CA LEU A 189 -2.31 -15.59 21.25
C LEU A 189 -2.69 -15.79 19.76
N GLY A 190 -2.18 -14.94 18.87
CA GLY A 190 -2.40 -15.00 17.42
C GLY A 190 -1.19 -15.49 16.61
N LEU A 191 -0.16 -16.04 17.27
CA LEU A 191 0.93 -16.84 16.70
C LEU A 191 0.84 -18.27 17.25
#